data_AF-A0A820ITE7-F1
#
_entry.id   AF-A0A820ITE7-F1
#
_cell.length_a   1.000
_cell.length_b   1.000
_cell.length_c   1.000
_cell.angle_alpha   90.00
_cell.angle_beta   90.00
_cell.angle_gamma   90.00
#
_symmetry.space_group_name_H-M   'P 1'
#
loop_
_entity.id
_entity.type
_entity.pdbx_description
1 polymer ?
#
loop_
_entity_poly.entity_id
_entity_poly.type
_entity_poly.pdbx_seq_one_letter_code
_entity_poly.pdbx_strand_id
1 'polypeptide(L)' 'GGVAEYRASEGKTVEVPYRGSILGTAQDILGGVRSCCTYVGAGKLKELSRRTTFIRVSQQLNEIFTPNTVQN' A
#
# COMPACT_ATOMS: atom_id res chain seq x y z
N GLY A 1 -4.39 -24.07 -28.38
CA GLY A 1 -2.98 -23.62 -28.27
C GLY A 1 -2.55 -23.81 -26.84
N GLY A 2 -1.87 -24.93 -26.58
CA GLY A 2 -1.52 -25.41 -25.24
C GLY A 2 -0.61 -24.46 -24.48
N VAL A 3 -0.87 -24.36 -23.18
CA VAL A 3 -0.06 -23.63 -22.21
C VAL A 3 1.15 -24.52 -21.88
N ALA A 4 2.36 -24.06 -22.19
CA ALA A 4 3.58 -24.81 -21.90
C ALA A 4 3.84 -24.86 -20.37
N GLU A 5 4.17 -26.05 -19.84
CA GLU A 5 4.39 -26.35 -18.41
C GLU A 5 5.51 -25.55 -17.71
N TYR A 6 6.31 -24.77 -18.46
CA TYR A 6 7.45 -24.02 -17.91
C TYR A 6 7.10 -22.61 -17.41
N ARG A 7 5.90 -22.09 -17.65
CA ARG A 7 5.55 -20.72 -17.22
C ARG A 7 5.33 -20.68 -15.71
N ALA A 8 6.36 -20.26 -14.96
CA ALA A 8 6.23 -19.88 -13.56
C ALA A 8 5.08 -18.86 -13.43
N SER A 9 4.15 -19.06 -12.50
CA SER A 9 3.00 -18.17 -12.31
C SER A 9 3.46 -16.84 -11.69
N GLU A 10 3.98 -15.94 -12.52
CA GLU A 10 4.39 -14.58 -12.13
C GLU A 10 3.20 -13.71 -11.70
N GLY A 11 1.97 -14.11 -12.07
CA GLY A 11 0.74 -13.40 -11.74
C GLY A 11 -0.33 -14.33 -11.18
N LYS A 12 -1.06 -13.83 -10.18
CA LYS A 12 -2.28 -14.42 -9.64
C LYS A 12 -3.45 -13.50 -10.02
N THR A 13 -4.45 -14.02 -10.72
CA THR A 13 -5.70 -13.30 -10.94
C THR A 13 -6.55 -13.39 -9.68
N VAL A 14 -7.00 -12.25 -9.18
CA VAL A 14 -7.91 -12.16 -8.04
C VAL A 14 -9.02 -11.18 -8.38
N GLU A 15 -10.24 -11.51 -7.99
CA GLU A 15 -11.36 -10.57 -8.06
C GLU A 15 -11.34 -9.67 -6.84
N VAL A 16 -11.57 -8.38 -7.05
CA VAL A 16 -11.63 -7.38 -5.98
C VAL A 16 -12.96 -6.63 -6.05
N PRO A 17 -13.59 -6.33 -4.90
CA PRO A 17 -14.84 -5.57 -4.88
C PRO A 17 -14.67 -4.18 -5.48
N TYR A 18 -15.69 -3.73 -6.22
CA TYR A 18 -15.75 -2.37 -6.74
C TYR A 18 -15.84 -1.34 -5.61
N ARG A 19 -14.97 -0.32 -5.64
CA ARG A 19 -14.85 0.69 -4.56
C ARG A 19 -15.56 2.02 -4.85
N GLY A 20 -16.31 2.12 -5.95
CA GLY A 20 -16.98 3.36 -6.34
C GLY A 20 -16.09 4.32 -7.13
N SER A 21 -16.39 5.63 -7.03
CA SER A 21 -15.68 6.68 -7.75
C SER A 21 -14.24 6.84 -7.27
N ILE A 22 -13.31 7.02 -8.22
CA ILE A 22 -11.88 7.19 -7.94
C ILE A 22 -11.54 8.47 -7.17
N LEU A 23 -12.40 9.49 -7.24
CA LEU A 23 -12.12 10.81 -6.67
C LEU A 23 -11.85 10.74 -5.16
N GLY A 24 -12.65 9.97 -4.42
CA GLY A 24 -12.47 9.80 -2.97
C GLY A 24 -11.13 9.15 -2.64
N THR A 25 -10.81 8.03 -3.32
CA THR A 25 -9.54 7.33 -3.12
C THR A 25 -8.33 8.22 -3.46
N ALA A 26 -8.41 9.02 -4.52
CA ALA A 26 -7.34 9.94 -4.86
C ALA A 26 -7.15 11.02 -3.77
N GLN A 27 -8.24 11.56 -3.22
CA GLN A 27 -8.18 12.54 -2.13
C GLN A 27 -7.59 11.93 -0.85
N ASP A 28 -7.96 10.70 -0.50
CA ASP A 28 -7.41 10.00 0.66
C ASP A 28 -5.91 9.78 0.55
N ILE A 29 -5.43 9.33 -0.62
CA ILE A 29 -4.00 9.17 -0.90
C ILE A 29 -3.28 10.51 -0.78
N LEU A 30 -3.80 11.58 -1.39
CA LEU A 30 -3.21 12.91 -1.31
C LEU A 30 -3.23 13.47 0.13
N GLY A 31 -4.26 13.16 0.90
CA GLY A 31 -4.35 13.46 2.33
C GLY A 31 -3.25 12.79 3.12
N GLY A 32 -3.07 11.47 2.94
CA GLY A 32 -2.01 10.69 3.59
C GLY A 32 -0.60 11.19 3.25
N VAL A 33 -0.34 11.50 1.97
CA VAL A 33 0.95 12.08 1.55
C VAL A 33 1.20 13.44 2.19
N ARG A 34 0.19 14.31 2.28
CA ARG A 34 0.32 15.61 2.97
C ARG A 34 0.60 15.44 4.46
N SER A 35 -0.09 14.54 5.14
CA SER A 35 0.16 14.24 6.56
C SER A 35 1.58 13.71 6.76
N CYS A 36 2.05 12.82 5.88
CA CYS A 36 3.44 12.33 5.87
C CYS A 36 4.45 13.47 5.74
N CYS A 37 4.25 14.39 4.79
CA CYS A 37 5.08 15.58 4.63
C CYS A 37 5.15 16.41 5.92
N THR A 38 4.04 16.56 6.66
CA THR A 38 4.02 17.24 7.95
C THR A 38 4.89 16.51 9.00
N TYR A 39 4.80 15.18 9.09
CA TYR A 39 5.61 14.41 10.06
C TYR A 39 7.12 14.57 9.86
N VAL A 40 7.58 14.64 8.61
CA VAL A 40 9.02 14.76 8.29
C VAL A 40 9.46 16.22 8.07
N GLY A 41 8.54 17.17 8.23
CA GLY A 41 8.80 18.60 8.00
C GLY A 41 9.17 18.94 6.55
N ALA A 42 8.60 18.25 5.56
CA ALA A 42 8.80 18.52 4.14
C ALA A 42 7.72 19.49 3.60
N GLY A 43 8.14 20.64 3.05
CA GLY A 43 7.20 21.59 2.43
C GLY A 43 6.77 21.18 1.02
N LYS A 44 7.53 20.31 0.36
CA LYS A 44 7.30 19.83 -1.01
C LYS A 44 7.67 18.36 -1.14
N LEU A 45 7.03 17.63 -2.05
CA LEU A 45 7.28 16.20 -2.26
C LEU A 45 8.74 15.87 -2.61
N LYS A 46 9.42 16.75 -3.36
CA LYS A 46 10.85 16.63 -3.68
C LYS A 46 11.75 16.57 -2.44
N GLU A 47 11.33 17.17 -1.33
CA GLU A 47 12.12 17.22 -0.10
C GLU A 47 12.00 15.94 0.73
N LEU A 48 10.99 15.11 0.47
CA LEU A 48 10.69 13.91 1.23
C LEU A 48 11.88 12.93 1.24
N SER A 49 12.53 12.72 0.09
CA SER A 49 13.68 11.80 -0.01
C SER A 49 14.89 12.22 0.81
N ARG A 50 15.05 13.53 1.07
CA ARG A 50 16.17 14.06 1.87
C ARG A 50 15.83 14.17 3.36
N ARG A 51 14.57 14.43 3.71
CA ARG A 51 14.16 14.71 5.09
C ARG A 51 13.67 13.49 5.86
N THR A 52 13.24 12.43 5.19
CA THR A 52 12.70 11.24 5.85
C THR A 52 13.79 10.35 6.43
N THR A 53 13.63 9.97 7.70
CA THR A 53 14.44 8.93 8.35
C THR A 53 13.62 7.66 8.47
N PHE A 54 14.16 6.54 7.98
CA PHE A 54 13.54 5.23 8.12
C PHE A 54 14.17 4.47 9.29
N ILE A 55 13.34 3.75 10.05
CA ILE A 55 13.76 2.86 11.12
C ILE A 55 13.36 1.44 10.72
N ARG A 56 14.31 0.50 10.80
CA ARG A 56 14.03 -0.93 10.58
C ARG A 56 13.32 -1.50 11.80
N VAL A 57 12.18 -2.14 11.57
CA VAL A 57 11.43 -2.87 12.60
C VAL A 57 11.64 -4.39 12.45
N SER A 58 11.63 -5.11 13.57
CA SER A 58 11.78 -6.58 13.62
C SER A 58 10.43 -7.31 13.50
N GLN A 59 9.34 -6.71 13.99
CA GLN A 59 7.97 -7.18 13.78
C GLN A 59 7.27 -6.31 12.74
N GLN A 60 6.84 -6.94 11.64
CA GLN A 60 6.11 -6.29 10.54
C GLN A 60 4.61 -6.53 10.61
N LEU A 61 4.17 -7.53 11.38
CA LEU A 61 2.75 -7.84 11.56
C LEU A 61 2.11 -6.78 12.45
N ASN A 62 1.18 -6.03 11.89
CA ASN A 62 0.34 -5.12 12.65
C ASN A 62 -0.91 -5.87 13.13
N GLU A 63 -0.87 -6.39 14.35
CA GLU A 63 -1.97 -7.15 14.95
C GLU A 63 -3.20 -6.28 15.27
N ILE A 64 -3.06 -4.96 15.28
CA ILE A 64 -4.12 -4.00 15.67
C ILE A 64 -5.20 -3.88 14.57
N PHE A 65 -4.85 -4.08 13.30
CA PHE A 65 -5.77 -3.93 12.16
C PHE A 65 -6.04 -5.21 11.38
N THR A 66 -5.58 -6.36 11.88
CA THR A 66 -6.02 -7.68 11.38
C THR A 66 -7.37 -8.01 12.00
N PRO A 67 -8.50 -7.94 11.29
CA PRO A 67 -9.63 -8.75 11.67
C PRO A 67 -9.16 -10.20 11.56
N ASN A 68 -9.08 -10.92 12.69
CA ASN A 68 -8.97 -12.37 12.70
C ASN A 68 -10.21 -12.94 12.00
N THR A 69 -10.19 -12.97 10.68
CA THR A 69 -11.19 -13.64 9.87
C THR A 69 -10.59 -14.97 9.49
N VAL A 70 -10.51 -15.86 10.47
CA VAL A 70 -10.65 -17.28 10.21
C VAL A 70 -12.11 -17.46 9.78
N GLN A 71 -12.36 -17.52 8.47
CA GLN A 71 -13.56 -18.19 7.97
C GLN A 71 -13.18 -19.63 7.67
N ASN A 72 -13.94 -20.53 8.29
CA ASN A 72 -13.92 -22.00 8.25
C ASN A 72 -13.17 -22.66 7.09
#